data_AF-A1ZUZ2-F1
#
_entry.id   AF-A1ZUZ2-F1
#
_cell.length_a   1.000
_cell.length_b   1.000
_cell.length_c   1.000
_cell.angle_alpha   90.00
_cell.angle_beta   90.00
_cell.angle_gamma   90.00
#
_symmetry.space_group_name_H-M   'P 1'
#
loop_
_entity.id
_entity.type
_entity.pdbx_description
1 polymer ?
#
loop_
_entity_poly.entity_id
_entity_poly.type
_entity_poly.pdbx_seq_one_letter_code
_entity_poly.pdbx_strand_id
1 'polypeptide(L)'
;MKKRFYRACIATKAACLLAVILTSTIAQAQQIDPNALGYFTDALRFSRHTSLFGSARTQAMGGVENAIGDGYTAGNGNPAGLGLSRKSKFGISPAFGVANTNTTFLGEELGDSKLNGNLNGFSLVLTLIKDDILPDKWRGGSFAISFNRINSFQNRFSYEGINNQNTMGDYLAESAFGVDRNSLLVPTDSIFNLPELAFNTFLIDEYLDAPGEYYTLARDGNNNLLGRVLQQEVINTRGAQYQWSFAYGGNYDDKFYFGLAMGIRTLNFKQSKEFKETVIYENNAIPSLLDYTIADELEVKGTGINFSLGLIYRPVDFIRIGASVTTPTFYALTENFKTGITANFDNFAYDGVVLNTESFETVPGTFNYQLTTPLRLSAGIAFFLGKRGFISGDVELNSYNQTRLQGASSFTFNGDNKTIKNIYKTTLNVKLGGEYRVNSMFRLRAGAALFGDPYNNIDNVDRKVLHLTGGVGFRLPGATIDIALVNSRFNSVYVPYTLSDNTHPTTSTTNSMTSAVVTVGFSF
;
A
#
# COMPACT_ATOMS: atom_id res chain seq x y z
N MET A 1 -52.31 50.41 14.24
CA MET A 1 -52.13 51.16 12.99
C MET A 1 -50.62 51.32 12.75
N LYS A 2 -50.08 50.67 11.70
CA LYS A 2 -48.73 50.80 11.05
C LYS A 2 -47.46 50.59 11.94
N LYS A 3 -46.72 49.46 11.84
CA LYS A 3 -45.74 48.95 10.83
C LYS A 3 -44.29 49.49 10.98
N ARG A 4 -43.34 48.53 11.09
CA ARG A 4 -41.85 48.54 10.87
C ARG A 4 -41.02 49.13 12.03
N PHE A 5 -40.01 48.46 12.58
CA PHE A 5 -38.84 47.88 11.91
C PHE A 5 -38.33 46.58 12.57
N TYR A 6 -38.23 45.53 11.74
CA TYR A 6 -37.31 44.40 11.88
C TYR A 6 -35.91 44.87 11.46
N ARG A 7 -34.87 44.63 12.28
CA ARG A 7 -33.46 44.35 11.90
C ARG A 7 -32.54 44.51 13.10
N ALA A 8 -32.38 43.44 13.90
CA ALA A 8 -31.25 43.27 14.80
C ALA A 8 -31.21 41.83 15.33
N CYS A 9 -31.04 40.83 14.46
CA CYS A 9 -30.67 39.47 14.92
C CYS A 9 -30.17 38.58 13.76
N ILE A 10 -29.21 39.03 12.95
CA ILE A 10 -28.51 38.17 11.96
C ILE A 10 -27.02 38.54 11.92
N ALA A 11 -26.34 38.48 13.07
CA ALA A 11 -24.88 38.66 13.12
C ALA A 11 -24.14 37.56 13.91
N THR A 12 -24.84 36.72 14.68
CA THR A 12 -24.17 35.81 15.63
C THR A 12 -24.15 34.33 15.22
N LYS A 13 -24.74 33.96 14.08
CA LYS A 13 -24.67 32.57 13.56
C LYS A 13 -23.58 32.36 12.50
N ALA A 14 -23.16 33.41 11.78
CA ALA A 14 -22.09 33.31 10.78
C ALA A 14 -20.70 33.19 11.41
N ALA A 15 -20.45 33.87 12.54
CA ALA A 15 -19.17 33.80 13.26
C ALA A 15 -18.93 32.42 13.91
N CYS A 16 -19.98 31.72 14.33
CA CYS A 16 -19.85 30.38 14.91
C CYS A 16 -19.65 29.29 13.84
N LEU A 17 -20.18 29.49 12.62
CA LEU A 17 -19.90 28.59 11.49
C LEU A 17 -18.49 28.80 10.94
N LEU A 18 -18.00 30.05 10.85
CA LEU A 18 -16.63 30.33 10.45
C LEU A 18 -15.61 29.80 11.48
N ALA A 19 -15.88 29.94 12.79
CA ALA A 19 -15.00 29.38 13.82
C ALA A 19 -14.98 27.85 13.79
N VAL A 20 -16.11 27.18 13.54
CA VAL A 20 -16.16 25.71 13.42
C VAL A 20 -15.47 25.23 12.14
N ILE A 21 -15.61 25.97 11.02
CA ILE A 21 -14.93 25.64 9.76
C ILE A 21 -13.41 25.89 9.86
N LEU A 22 -12.98 27.01 10.48
CA LEU A 22 -11.55 27.29 10.75
C LEU A 22 -10.95 26.31 11.77
N THR A 23 -11.69 25.85 12.78
CA THR A 23 -11.17 24.81 13.69
C THR A 23 -11.11 23.44 13.04
N SER A 24 -11.96 23.15 12.04
CA SER A 24 -11.91 21.89 11.30
C SER A 24 -10.74 21.84 10.30
N THR A 25 -10.32 22.98 9.73
CA THR A 25 -9.13 23.05 8.88
C THR A 25 -7.83 23.03 9.70
N ILE A 26 -7.81 23.67 10.88
CA ILE A 26 -6.65 23.60 11.79
C ILE A 26 -6.44 22.18 12.34
N ALA A 27 -7.51 21.40 12.57
CA ALA A 27 -7.39 20.03 13.06
C ALA A 27 -6.89 19.02 12.01
N GLN A 28 -7.05 19.31 10.71
CA GLN A 28 -6.52 18.45 9.63
C GLN A 28 -5.04 18.72 9.35
N ALA A 29 -4.57 19.96 9.53
CA ALA A 29 -3.17 20.35 9.37
C ALA A 29 -2.24 19.93 10.55
N GLN A 30 -2.76 19.27 11.59
CA GLN A 30 -2.01 19.00 12.84
C GLN A 30 -1.74 17.52 13.12
N GLN A 31 -1.89 16.62 12.15
CA GLN A 31 -1.71 15.18 12.37
C GLN A 31 -0.36 14.61 11.90
N ILE A 32 0.28 15.24 10.91
CA ILE A 32 1.64 14.90 10.46
C ILE A 32 2.63 15.75 11.25
N ASP A 33 3.62 15.12 11.89
CA ASP A 33 4.69 15.84 12.60
C ASP A 33 5.55 16.61 11.58
N PRO A 34 5.91 17.89 11.82
CA PRO A 34 6.74 18.67 10.89
C PRO A 34 8.12 18.06 10.59
N ASN A 35 8.63 17.19 11.48
CA ASN A 35 9.90 16.50 11.28
C ASN A 35 9.72 15.10 10.64
N ALA A 36 8.53 14.76 10.16
CA ALA A 36 8.29 13.51 9.46
C ALA A 36 8.89 13.58 8.05
N LEU A 37 9.53 12.50 7.62
CA LEU A 37 10.28 12.45 6.36
C LEU A 37 9.54 11.67 5.26
N GLY A 38 8.26 11.33 5.49
CA GLY A 38 7.41 10.63 4.52
C GLY A 38 7.43 9.09 4.63
N TYR A 39 8.37 8.52 5.38
CA TYR A 39 8.52 7.08 5.60
C TYR A 39 7.31 6.43 6.29
N PHE A 40 6.48 7.21 6.99
CA PHE A 40 5.20 6.72 7.52
C PHE A 40 4.28 6.13 6.42
N THR A 41 4.38 6.60 5.17
CA THR A 41 3.59 6.07 4.04
C THR A 41 4.07 4.66 3.64
N ASP A 42 5.38 4.47 3.56
CA ASP A 42 6.05 3.20 3.28
C ASP A 42 5.84 2.18 4.40
N ALA A 43 5.90 2.63 5.65
CA ALA A 43 5.60 1.80 6.82
C ALA A 43 4.21 1.17 6.72
N LEU A 44 3.19 1.92 6.30
CA LEU A 44 1.86 1.37 6.04
C LEU A 44 1.85 0.49 4.79
N ARG A 45 2.44 0.92 3.68
CA ARG A 45 2.48 0.17 2.41
C ARG A 45 3.02 -1.24 2.60
N PHE A 46 4.08 -1.39 3.40
CA PHE A 46 4.72 -2.69 3.66
C PHE A 46 4.11 -3.46 4.82
N SER A 47 3.29 -2.82 5.67
CA SER A 47 2.57 -3.47 6.77
C SER A 47 1.17 -3.95 6.39
N ARG A 48 0.52 -3.29 5.44
CA ARG A 48 -0.87 -3.56 5.03
C ARG A 48 -0.93 -4.59 3.90
N HIS A 49 -1.80 -5.57 4.07
CA HIS A 49 -2.20 -6.47 2.99
C HIS A 49 -3.37 -5.86 2.23
N THR A 50 -3.18 -5.60 0.93
CA THR A 50 -4.26 -5.12 0.04
C THR A 50 -4.77 -6.21 -0.89
N SER A 51 -4.15 -7.38 -0.91
CA SER A 51 -4.52 -8.54 -1.72
C SER A 51 -4.86 -9.76 -0.84
N LEU A 52 -5.77 -10.61 -1.32
CA LEU A 52 -5.94 -11.96 -0.79
C LEU A 52 -4.71 -12.82 -1.13
N PHE A 53 -4.42 -13.81 -0.30
CA PHE A 53 -3.29 -14.74 -0.48
C PHE A 53 -3.74 -16.20 -0.34
N GLY A 54 -2.85 -17.13 -0.68
CA GLY A 54 -3.09 -18.57 -0.60
C GLY A 54 -3.59 -19.19 -1.90
N SER A 55 -4.11 -20.41 -1.82
CA SER A 55 -4.59 -21.18 -2.97
C SER A 55 -5.81 -20.54 -3.65
N ALA A 56 -6.10 -20.95 -4.89
CA ALA A 56 -7.33 -20.57 -5.59
C ALA A 56 -8.58 -20.95 -4.75
N ARG A 57 -8.56 -22.09 -4.06
CA ARG A 57 -9.65 -22.50 -3.16
C ARG A 57 -9.90 -21.45 -2.08
N THR A 58 -8.85 -20.99 -1.39
CA THR A 58 -8.96 -20.02 -0.29
C THR A 58 -9.37 -18.64 -0.82
N GLN A 59 -8.76 -18.20 -1.92
CA GLN A 59 -9.10 -16.91 -2.53
C GLN A 59 -10.53 -16.87 -3.09
N ALA A 60 -11.05 -17.96 -3.66
CA ALA A 60 -12.44 -18.04 -4.14
C ALA A 60 -13.48 -17.87 -3.02
N MET A 61 -13.10 -18.10 -1.77
CA MET A 61 -13.95 -17.97 -0.58
C MET A 61 -13.68 -16.67 0.20
N GLY A 62 -13.15 -15.63 -0.44
CA GLY A 62 -12.86 -14.36 0.23
C GLY A 62 -11.69 -14.41 1.22
N GLY A 63 -10.85 -15.46 1.16
CA GLY A 63 -9.70 -15.60 2.05
C GLY A 63 -10.04 -16.06 3.48
N VAL A 64 -11.21 -16.69 3.68
CA VAL A 64 -11.54 -17.32 4.97
C VAL A 64 -10.68 -18.56 5.21
N GLU A 65 -10.10 -18.67 6.40
CA GLU A 65 -9.10 -19.70 6.71
C GLU A 65 -9.05 -20.10 8.18
N ASN A 66 -9.46 -19.23 9.11
CA ASN A 66 -9.21 -19.42 10.53
C ASN A 66 -9.86 -20.69 11.11
N ALA A 67 -11.07 -21.03 10.67
CA ALA A 67 -11.79 -22.22 11.14
C ALA A 67 -11.68 -23.44 10.21
N ILE A 68 -11.16 -23.29 8.99
CA ILE A 68 -11.22 -24.31 7.94
C ILE A 68 -9.85 -24.92 7.63
N GLY A 69 -8.80 -24.09 7.71
CA GLY A 69 -7.42 -24.47 7.41
C GLY A 69 -7.11 -24.74 5.93
N ASP A 70 -5.93 -24.31 5.50
CA ASP A 70 -5.31 -24.70 4.24
C ASP A 70 -3.79 -24.76 4.40
N GLY A 71 -3.12 -25.67 3.68
CA GLY A 71 -1.66 -25.82 3.74
C GLY A 71 -0.93 -24.54 3.30
N TYR A 72 -1.49 -23.84 2.31
CA TYR A 72 -0.96 -22.58 1.82
C TYR A 72 -0.97 -21.48 2.86
N THR A 73 -1.95 -21.47 3.75
CA THR A 73 -2.15 -20.36 4.67
C THR A 73 -1.74 -20.67 6.10
N ALA A 74 -1.23 -21.88 6.34
CA ALA A 74 -0.74 -22.31 7.64
C ALA A 74 0.27 -21.34 8.27
N GLY A 75 1.11 -20.66 7.48
CA GLY A 75 2.12 -19.74 7.99
C GLY A 75 1.65 -18.32 8.32
N ASN A 76 0.69 -17.79 7.54
CA ASN A 76 0.25 -16.38 7.61
C ASN A 76 -1.21 -16.22 8.09
N GLY A 77 -1.93 -17.33 8.23
CA GLY A 77 -3.31 -17.42 8.70
C GLY A 77 -3.40 -18.15 10.05
N ASN A 78 -3.98 -19.35 10.07
CA ASN A 78 -4.09 -20.19 11.27
C ASN A 78 -3.33 -21.52 11.11
N PRO A 79 -2.14 -21.70 11.73
CA PRO A 79 -1.36 -22.94 11.62
C PRO A 79 -2.07 -24.19 12.18
N ALA A 80 -3.03 -24.03 13.10
CA ALA A 80 -3.82 -25.16 13.59
C ALA A 80 -4.64 -25.85 12.49
N GLY A 81 -4.89 -25.14 11.38
CA GLY A 81 -5.49 -25.71 10.18
C GLY A 81 -4.75 -26.92 9.61
N LEU A 82 -3.43 -27.04 9.85
CA LEU A 82 -2.65 -28.21 9.45
C LEU A 82 -3.04 -29.49 10.20
N GLY A 83 -3.49 -29.35 11.45
CA GLY A 83 -3.99 -30.49 12.24
C GLY A 83 -5.25 -31.12 11.62
N LEU A 84 -5.96 -30.39 10.75
CA LEU A 84 -7.12 -30.90 10.01
C LEU A 84 -6.72 -31.72 8.77
N SER A 85 -5.44 -31.70 8.37
CA SER A 85 -4.99 -32.46 7.20
C SER A 85 -5.03 -33.96 7.49
N ARG A 86 -5.45 -34.72 6.47
CA ARG A 86 -5.55 -36.19 6.53
C ARG A 86 -4.64 -36.90 5.55
N LYS A 87 -4.00 -36.16 4.65
CA LYS A 87 -3.14 -36.69 3.58
C LYS A 87 -2.03 -35.71 3.29
N SER A 88 -0.88 -36.23 2.88
CA SER A 88 0.18 -35.39 2.36
C SER A 88 -0.25 -34.78 1.04
N LYS A 89 0.15 -33.53 0.80
CA LYS A 89 -0.26 -32.77 -0.38
C LYS A 89 0.86 -31.89 -0.88
N PHE A 90 0.98 -31.81 -2.19
CA PHE A 90 1.73 -30.75 -2.85
C PHE A 90 0.77 -29.92 -3.69
N GLY A 91 1.00 -28.62 -3.80
CA GLY A 91 0.26 -27.79 -4.76
C GLY A 91 1.05 -26.57 -5.19
N ILE A 92 0.70 -26.08 -6.38
CA ILE A 92 1.24 -24.84 -6.97
C ILE A 92 0.10 -23.97 -7.49
N SER A 93 0.27 -22.65 -7.36
CA SER A 93 -0.78 -21.66 -7.65
C SER A 93 -0.27 -20.50 -8.50
N PRO A 94 -0.23 -20.61 -9.85
CA PRO A 94 0.00 -19.45 -10.71
C PRO A 94 -1.20 -18.49 -10.71
N ALA A 95 -0.93 -17.22 -10.98
CA ALA A 95 -1.93 -16.17 -11.04
C ALA A 95 -1.65 -15.14 -12.14
N PHE A 96 -2.73 -14.62 -12.72
CA PHE A 96 -2.69 -13.58 -13.74
C PHE A 96 -3.74 -12.53 -13.38
N GLY A 97 -3.42 -11.26 -13.55
CA GLY A 97 -4.39 -10.20 -13.29
C GLY A 97 -4.13 -8.94 -14.08
N VAL A 98 -5.15 -8.08 -14.05
CA VAL A 98 -5.17 -6.74 -14.62
C VAL A 98 -5.47 -5.78 -13.48
N ALA A 99 -4.63 -4.75 -13.33
CA ALA A 99 -4.91 -3.61 -12.48
C ALA A 99 -5.35 -2.45 -13.37
N ASN A 100 -6.54 -1.90 -13.10
CA ASN A 100 -7.03 -0.68 -13.73
C ASN A 100 -7.10 0.42 -12.67
N THR A 101 -6.68 1.62 -13.06
CA THR A 101 -6.70 2.79 -12.18
C THR A 101 -7.27 3.95 -12.96
N ASN A 102 -8.36 4.53 -12.46
CA ASN A 102 -8.87 5.80 -12.97
C ASN A 102 -8.46 6.89 -12.00
N THR A 103 -7.94 7.99 -12.55
CA THR A 103 -7.39 9.10 -11.81
C THR A 103 -8.23 10.34 -12.09
N THR A 104 -8.48 11.15 -11.06
CA THR A 104 -9.10 12.48 -11.20
C THR A 104 -8.16 13.52 -10.63
N PHE A 105 -7.83 14.52 -11.44
CA PHE A 105 -6.90 15.60 -11.09
C PHE A 105 -7.38 16.92 -11.72
N LEU A 106 -7.60 17.94 -10.90
CA LEU A 106 -8.04 19.27 -11.36
C LEU A 106 -9.28 19.26 -12.30
N GLY A 107 -10.16 18.28 -12.13
CA GLY A 107 -11.37 18.10 -12.93
C GLY A 107 -11.22 17.19 -14.15
N GLU A 108 -9.99 16.82 -14.52
CA GLU A 108 -9.70 15.90 -15.62
C GLU A 108 -9.65 14.45 -15.13
N GLU A 109 -10.07 13.52 -16.00
CA GLU A 109 -10.07 12.08 -15.72
C GLU A 109 -9.16 11.32 -16.70
N LEU A 110 -8.37 10.39 -16.19
CA LEU A 110 -7.46 9.55 -16.98
C LEU A 110 -7.53 8.10 -16.51
N GLY A 111 -7.54 7.14 -17.44
CA GLY A 111 -7.54 5.70 -17.16
C GLY A 111 -6.24 5.00 -17.56
N ASP A 112 -5.64 4.25 -16.63
CA ASP A 112 -4.47 3.40 -16.84
C ASP A 112 -4.82 1.91 -16.64
N SER A 113 -4.09 1.04 -17.35
CA SER A 113 -4.19 -0.41 -17.18
C SER A 113 -2.81 -1.07 -17.16
N LYS A 114 -2.66 -2.12 -16.33
CA LYS A 114 -1.42 -2.88 -16.20
C LYS A 114 -1.68 -4.37 -16.04
N LEU A 115 -1.07 -5.16 -16.91
CA LEU A 115 -1.04 -6.63 -16.82
C LEU A 115 -0.01 -7.11 -15.80
N ASN A 116 -0.34 -8.17 -15.07
CA ASN A 116 0.51 -8.75 -14.04
C ASN A 116 0.38 -10.29 -14.02
N GLY A 117 1.42 -10.98 -14.49
CA GLY A 117 1.60 -12.43 -14.29
C GLY A 117 2.50 -12.71 -13.10
N ASN A 118 2.11 -13.63 -12.22
CA ASN A 118 2.88 -13.96 -11.03
C ASN A 118 2.61 -15.38 -10.51
N LEU A 119 3.48 -15.85 -9.62
CA LEU A 119 3.25 -17.06 -8.84
C LEU A 119 2.68 -16.67 -7.48
N ASN A 120 1.42 -17.03 -7.20
CA ASN A 120 0.82 -16.78 -5.90
C ASN A 120 1.44 -17.65 -4.81
N GLY A 121 1.87 -18.87 -5.14
CA GLY A 121 2.59 -19.69 -4.18
C GLY A 121 2.65 -21.17 -4.48
N PHE A 122 3.29 -21.91 -3.58
CA PHE A 122 3.22 -23.36 -3.51
C PHE A 122 3.15 -23.81 -2.05
N SER A 123 2.66 -25.04 -1.84
CA SER A 123 2.57 -25.64 -0.52
C SER A 123 2.93 -27.12 -0.61
N LEU A 124 3.77 -27.58 0.32
CA LEU A 124 4.00 -28.98 0.62
C LEU A 124 3.54 -29.26 2.05
N VAL A 125 2.63 -30.21 2.21
CA VAL A 125 2.12 -30.67 3.50
C VAL A 125 2.47 -32.14 3.64
N LEU A 126 3.16 -32.49 4.72
CA LEU A 126 3.51 -33.85 5.09
C LEU A 126 2.67 -34.21 6.32
N THR A 127 1.82 -35.22 6.18
CA THR A 127 0.85 -35.61 7.22
C THR A 127 1.24 -36.94 7.85
N LEU A 128 1.33 -36.96 9.17
CA LEU A 128 1.55 -38.16 9.99
C LEU A 128 0.42 -38.24 11.02
N ILE A 129 -0.62 -38.99 10.69
CA ILE A 129 -1.79 -39.19 11.56
C ILE A 129 -1.95 -40.66 11.91
N LYS A 130 -2.43 -40.92 13.13
CA LYS A 130 -2.80 -42.27 13.58
C LYS A 130 -4.12 -42.68 12.95
N ASP A 131 -4.28 -43.98 12.74
CA ASP A 131 -5.52 -44.56 12.25
C ASP A 131 -6.63 -44.49 13.31
N ASP A 132 -7.88 -44.60 12.87
CA ASP A 132 -9.10 -44.59 13.70
C ASP A 132 -9.22 -45.82 14.60
N ILE A 133 -8.46 -46.88 14.33
CA ILE A 133 -8.45 -48.13 15.08
C ILE A 133 -7.65 -48.00 16.40
N LEU A 134 -6.74 -47.04 16.51
CA LEU A 134 -5.96 -46.80 17.72
C LEU A 134 -6.70 -45.84 18.65
N PRO A 135 -7.17 -46.30 19.84
CA PRO A 135 -7.88 -45.46 20.81
C PRO A 135 -6.89 -44.57 21.55
N ASP A 136 -6.38 -43.54 20.88
CA ASP A 136 -5.56 -42.50 21.46
C ASP A 136 -6.14 -41.12 21.14
N LYS A 137 -6.16 -40.26 22.16
CA LYS A 137 -6.56 -38.86 22.02
C LYS A 137 -5.57 -38.11 21.15
N TRP A 138 -4.29 -38.46 21.15
CA TRP A 138 -3.36 -37.86 20.20
C TRP A 138 -3.52 -38.51 18.82
N ARG A 139 -4.06 -37.75 17.85
CA ARG A 139 -4.32 -38.25 16.49
C ARG A 139 -3.15 -38.02 15.53
N GLY A 140 -2.10 -37.32 15.95
CA GLY A 140 -0.94 -36.97 15.13
C GLY A 140 -0.97 -35.53 14.64
N GLY A 141 -0.27 -35.24 13.55
CA GLY A 141 -0.14 -33.87 13.04
C GLY A 141 0.42 -33.79 11.62
N SER A 142 0.55 -32.55 11.15
CA SER A 142 1.10 -32.26 9.83
C SER A 142 2.13 -31.16 9.90
N PHE A 143 3.19 -31.33 9.13
CA PHE A 143 4.19 -30.31 8.88
C PHE A 143 3.98 -29.72 7.48
N ALA A 144 4.18 -28.41 7.32
CA ALA A 144 4.08 -27.76 6.03
C ALA A 144 5.24 -26.80 5.77
N ILE A 145 5.65 -26.80 4.50
CA ILE A 145 6.51 -25.77 3.90
C ILE A 145 5.68 -25.08 2.84
N SER A 146 5.54 -23.76 2.94
CA SER A 146 4.77 -22.99 1.97
C SER A 146 5.49 -21.71 1.57
N PHE A 147 5.38 -21.35 0.30
CA PHE A 147 5.80 -20.05 -0.22
C PHE A 147 4.57 -19.34 -0.75
N ASN A 148 4.30 -18.11 -0.29
CA ASN A 148 3.14 -17.34 -0.74
C ASN A 148 3.52 -15.90 -1.05
N ARG A 149 2.93 -15.35 -2.10
CA ARG A 149 2.81 -13.91 -2.28
C ARG A 149 1.75 -13.39 -1.32
N ILE A 150 2.14 -12.48 -0.44
CA ILE A 150 1.24 -11.92 0.58
C ILE A 150 0.83 -10.49 0.27
N ASN A 151 1.53 -9.82 -0.65
CA ASN A 151 1.22 -8.46 -1.09
C ASN A 151 1.71 -8.23 -2.52
N SER A 152 1.06 -7.30 -3.23
CA SER A 152 1.39 -6.90 -4.59
C SER A 152 1.54 -5.39 -4.66
N PHE A 153 2.66 -4.92 -5.21
CA PHE A 153 2.90 -3.49 -5.45
C PHE A 153 2.72 -3.11 -6.92
N GLN A 154 2.08 -3.97 -7.71
CA GLN A 154 1.86 -3.70 -9.12
C GLN A 154 0.76 -2.65 -9.28
N ASN A 155 1.18 -1.43 -9.60
CA ASN A 155 0.28 -0.34 -9.94
C ASN A 155 0.90 0.52 -11.06
N ARG A 156 0.04 1.21 -11.79
CA ARG A 156 0.40 2.32 -12.66
C ARG A 156 -0.78 3.28 -12.65
N PHE A 157 -0.49 4.56 -12.49
CA PHE A 157 -1.45 5.62 -12.71
C PHE A 157 -0.73 6.85 -13.20
N SER A 158 -1.45 7.64 -13.98
CA SER A 158 -1.03 8.93 -14.44
C SER A 158 -2.14 9.94 -14.29
N TYR A 159 -1.77 11.21 -14.27
CA TYR A 159 -2.69 12.33 -14.22
C TYR A 159 -2.12 13.50 -14.99
N GLU A 160 -3.03 14.38 -15.44
CA GLU A 160 -2.70 15.60 -16.14
C GLU A 160 -3.74 16.67 -15.76
N GLY A 161 -3.32 17.91 -15.62
CA GLY A 161 -4.24 19.03 -15.40
C GLY A 161 -3.52 20.38 -15.34
N ILE A 162 -4.28 21.44 -15.55
CA ILE A 162 -3.75 22.81 -15.54
C ILE A 162 -3.88 23.40 -14.14
N ASN A 163 -2.75 23.61 -13.49
CA ASN A 163 -2.65 24.20 -12.17
C ASN A 163 -2.19 25.66 -12.28
N ASN A 164 -3.06 26.59 -11.89
CA ASN A 164 -2.77 28.02 -11.92
C ASN A 164 -2.52 28.61 -10.53
N GLN A 165 -2.33 27.76 -9.51
CA GLN A 165 -2.14 28.18 -8.12
C GLN A 165 -0.69 27.99 -7.69
N ASN A 166 -0.15 26.79 -7.92
CA ASN A 166 1.21 26.41 -7.56
C ASN A 166 1.87 25.50 -8.59
N THR A 167 3.19 25.40 -8.47
CA THR A 167 4.08 24.59 -9.30
C THR A 167 4.98 23.74 -8.39
N MET A 168 5.43 22.58 -8.87
CA MET A 168 6.49 21.81 -8.22
C MET A 168 7.77 22.65 -8.07
N GLY A 169 8.01 23.64 -8.93
CA GLY A 169 9.08 24.62 -8.80
C GLY A 169 8.99 25.44 -7.50
N ASP A 170 7.77 25.72 -7.02
CA ASP A 170 7.57 26.39 -5.72
C ASP A 170 8.07 25.50 -4.59
N TYR A 171 7.72 24.21 -4.64
CA TYR A 171 8.19 23.23 -3.66
C TYR A 171 9.72 23.08 -3.70
N LEU A 172 10.32 23.06 -4.91
CA LEU A 172 11.77 23.03 -5.06
C LEU A 172 12.43 24.28 -4.44
N ALA A 173 11.86 25.46 -4.66
CA ALA A 173 12.36 26.70 -4.10
C ALA A 173 12.25 26.72 -2.56
N GLU A 174 11.10 26.31 -2.01
CA GLU A 174 10.92 26.18 -0.56
C GLU A 174 11.87 25.15 0.06
N SER A 175 12.20 24.08 -0.67
CA SER A 175 13.14 23.05 -0.18
C SER A 175 14.57 23.57 -0.03
N ALA A 176 14.91 24.68 -0.68
CA ALA A 176 16.20 25.37 -0.58
C ALA A 176 16.21 26.50 0.47
N PHE A 177 15.07 26.82 1.09
CA PHE A 177 14.95 27.94 2.02
C PHE A 177 15.96 27.87 3.18
N GLY A 178 16.68 28.97 3.39
CA GLY A 178 17.69 29.13 4.45
C GLY A 178 19.04 28.45 4.16
N VAL A 179 19.21 27.83 2.98
CA VAL A 179 20.49 27.29 2.53
C VAL A 179 21.30 28.40 1.86
N ASP A 180 22.61 28.46 2.09
CA ASP A 180 23.48 29.41 1.40
C ASP A 180 23.66 29.01 -0.07
N ARG A 181 23.52 29.96 -1.00
CA ARG A 181 23.68 29.73 -2.45
C ARG A 181 24.97 29.02 -2.83
N ASN A 182 26.10 29.33 -2.19
CA ASN A 182 27.38 28.70 -2.52
C ASN A 182 27.44 27.23 -2.08
N SER A 183 26.55 26.81 -1.19
CA SER A 183 26.40 25.40 -0.81
C SER A 183 25.55 24.61 -1.80
N LEU A 184 24.72 25.26 -2.60
CA LEU A 184 23.90 24.63 -3.64
C LEU A 184 24.63 24.51 -4.98
N LEU A 185 25.53 25.44 -5.29
CA LEU A 185 26.35 25.39 -6.50
C LEU A 185 27.50 24.38 -6.32
N VAL A 186 27.29 23.17 -6.80
CA VAL A 186 28.23 22.05 -6.60
C VAL A 186 28.67 21.47 -7.95
N PRO A 187 29.85 20.82 -8.03
CA PRO A 187 30.24 20.06 -9.21
C PRO A 187 29.17 19.03 -9.60
N THR A 188 29.00 18.79 -10.89
CA THR A 188 27.92 17.95 -11.43
C THR A 188 27.99 16.48 -11.01
N ASP A 189 29.17 16.00 -10.60
CA ASP A 189 29.39 14.66 -10.03
C ASP A 189 29.19 14.59 -8.51
N SER A 190 28.80 15.71 -7.89
CA SER A 190 28.71 15.91 -6.44
C SER A 190 27.36 16.47 -5.99
N ILE A 191 26.30 16.28 -6.80
CA ILE A 191 24.92 16.62 -6.45
C ILE A 191 24.32 15.47 -5.63
N PHE A 192 23.90 15.71 -4.39
CA PHE A 192 23.41 14.68 -3.46
C PHE A 192 21.95 14.85 -3.06
N ASN A 193 21.37 16.04 -3.23
CA ASN A 193 20.00 16.31 -2.79
C ASN A 193 19.20 17.14 -3.81
N LEU A 194 17.90 17.21 -3.56
CA LEU A 194 16.93 17.87 -4.45
C LEU A 194 17.15 19.39 -4.57
N PRO A 195 17.43 20.15 -3.50
CA PRO A 195 17.78 21.57 -3.60
C PRO A 195 19.00 21.85 -4.49
N GLU A 196 20.10 21.11 -4.31
CA GLU A 196 21.28 21.22 -5.18
C GLU A 196 20.89 20.93 -6.63
N LEU A 197 20.12 19.88 -6.88
CA LEU A 197 19.71 19.51 -8.23
C LEU A 197 18.85 20.57 -8.91
N ALA A 198 17.88 21.14 -8.19
CA ALA A 198 17.01 22.20 -8.69
C ALA A 198 17.79 23.49 -8.99
N PHE A 199 18.76 23.84 -8.13
CA PHE A 199 19.60 25.02 -8.32
C PHE A 199 20.56 24.86 -9.50
N ASN A 200 21.25 23.72 -9.61
CA ASN A 200 22.20 23.47 -10.71
C ASN A 200 21.52 23.31 -12.09
N THR A 201 20.24 22.96 -12.13
CA THR A 201 19.43 22.96 -13.38
C THR A 201 18.82 24.33 -13.70
N PHE A 202 19.13 25.36 -12.90
CA PHE A 202 18.57 26.71 -13.02
C PHE A 202 17.04 26.76 -12.86
N LEU A 203 16.39 25.72 -12.31
CA LEU A 203 14.94 25.75 -12.08
C LEU A 203 14.54 26.70 -10.96
N ILE A 204 15.46 26.88 -10.01
CA ILE A 204 15.34 27.84 -8.91
C ILE A 204 16.55 28.76 -8.87
N ASP A 205 16.34 29.98 -8.37
CA ASP A 205 17.42 30.92 -8.05
C ASP A 205 17.15 31.67 -6.75
N GLU A 206 18.20 32.23 -6.18
CA GLU A 206 18.15 33.06 -4.97
C GLU A 206 17.70 34.50 -5.29
N TYR A 207 16.84 35.07 -4.44
CA TYR A 207 16.49 36.49 -4.53
C TYR A 207 17.69 37.39 -4.24
N LEU A 208 17.95 38.37 -5.13
CA LEU A 208 19.09 39.29 -5.01
C LEU A 208 19.11 40.11 -3.70
N ASP A 209 17.93 40.42 -3.16
CA ASP A 209 17.73 41.23 -1.95
C ASP A 209 17.34 40.40 -0.71
N ALA A 210 17.23 39.08 -0.85
CA ALA A 210 16.92 38.17 0.25
C ALA A 210 17.77 36.87 0.17
N PRO A 211 19.05 36.93 0.60
CA PRO A 211 19.91 35.74 0.63
C PRO A 211 19.31 34.60 1.46
N GLY A 212 19.34 33.38 0.91
CA GLY A 212 18.71 32.18 1.46
C GLY A 212 17.21 32.05 1.14
N GLU A 213 16.60 33.00 0.44
CA GLU A 213 15.25 32.88 -0.11
C GLU A 213 15.33 32.59 -1.62
N TYR A 214 14.53 31.64 -2.08
CA TYR A 214 14.59 31.14 -3.45
C TYR A 214 13.24 31.26 -4.17
N TYR A 215 13.28 31.35 -5.49
CA TYR A 215 12.11 31.32 -6.37
C TYR A 215 12.33 30.41 -7.56
N THR A 216 11.25 29.99 -8.22
CA THR A 216 11.32 29.23 -9.47
C THR A 216 11.24 30.14 -10.70
N LEU A 217 11.95 29.78 -11.77
CA LEU A 217 11.86 30.48 -13.06
C LEU A 217 10.51 30.34 -13.78
N ALA A 218 9.56 29.59 -13.22
CA ALA A 218 8.16 29.60 -13.63
C ALA A 218 7.38 30.84 -13.11
N ARG A 219 7.99 31.67 -12.26
CA ARG A 219 7.39 32.89 -11.68
C ARG A 219 8.19 34.15 -11.99
N ASP A 220 7.51 35.29 -11.94
CA ASP A 220 8.14 36.62 -11.98
C ASP A 220 8.66 37.05 -10.59
N GLY A 221 9.41 38.15 -10.54
CA GLY A 221 9.93 38.72 -9.29
C GLY A 221 8.86 39.21 -8.30
N ASN A 222 7.58 39.27 -8.69
CA ASN A 222 6.45 39.57 -7.80
C ASN A 222 5.71 38.29 -7.36
N ASN A 223 6.31 37.11 -7.60
CA ASN A 223 5.76 35.79 -7.28
C ASN A 223 4.48 35.42 -8.06
N ASN A 224 4.23 36.02 -9.23
CA ASN A 224 3.15 35.61 -10.12
C ASN A 224 3.64 34.54 -11.10
N LEU A 225 2.81 33.54 -11.40
CA LEU A 225 3.10 32.58 -12.46
C LEU A 225 3.22 33.30 -13.81
N LEU A 226 4.25 32.96 -14.59
CA LEU A 226 4.50 33.53 -15.92
C LEU A 226 3.49 33.06 -16.98
N GLY A 227 2.77 31.97 -16.69
CA GLY A 227 1.77 31.38 -17.55
C GLY A 227 0.96 30.31 -16.83
N ARG A 228 0.07 29.64 -17.57
CA ARG A 228 -0.67 28.50 -17.04
C ARG A 228 0.26 27.29 -16.97
N VAL A 229 0.25 26.53 -15.88
CA VAL A 229 1.16 25.39 -15.71
C VAL A 229 0.40 24.09 -15.96
N LEU A 230 0.77 23.37 -17.03
CA LEU A 230 0.31 22.00 -17.23
C LEU A 230 1.16 21.06 -16.40
N GLN A 231 0.54 20.37 -15.44
CA GLN A 231 1.16 19.35 -14.61
C GLN A 231 0.80 17.97 -15.12
N GLN A 232 1.79 17.11 -15.26
CA GLN A 232 1.65 15.71 -15.65
C GLN A 232 2.50 14.85 -14.73
N GLU A 233 2.01 13.69 -14.30
CA GLU A 233 2.87 12.70 -13.67
C GLU A 233 2.49 11.29 -14.09
N VAL A 234 3.51 10.45 -14.30
CA VAL A 234 3.35 9.01 -14.48
C VAL A 234 4.03 8.29 -13.32
N ILE A 235 3.26 7.53 -12.54
CA ILE A 235 3.78 6.75 -11.42
C ILE A 235 3.61 5.28 -11.72
N ASN A 236 4.71 4.54 -11.65
CA ASN A 236 4.73 3.12 -11.92
C ASN A 236 5.42 2.39 -10.77
N THR A 237 4.66 1.55 -10.07
CA THR A 237 5.18 0.72 -8.98
C THR A 237 5.16 -0.74 -9.37
N ARG A 238 6.16 -1.50 -8.93
CA ARG A 238 6.25 -2.95 -9.14
C ARG A 238 6.88 -3.67 -7.97
N GLY A 239 6.72 -4.99 -7.96
CA GLY A 239 7.26 -5.86 -6.92
C GLY A 239 6.18 -6.51 -6.07
N ALA A 240 6.61 -7.12 -4.97
CA ALA A 240 5.77 -7.95 -4.11
C ALA A 240 6.40 -8.18 -2.74
N GLN A 241 5.57 -8.64 -1.80
CA GLN A 241 6.04 -9.33 -0.60
C GLN A 241 5.76 -10.81 -0.72
N TYR A 242 6.75 -11.63 -0.34
CA TYR A 242 6.60 -13.06 -0.25
C TYR A 242 6.89 -13.55 1.17
N GLN A 243 6.33 -14.69 1.54
CA GLN A 243 6.63 -15.36 2.79
C GLN A 243 6.89 -16.85 2.55
N TRP A 244 8.07 -17.30 2.98
CA TRP A 244 8.34 -18.70 3.28
C TRP A 244 7.83 -19.02 4.67
N SER A 245 7.14 -20.13 4.83
CA SER A 245 6.62 -20.55 6.13
C SER A 245 6.94 -22.01 6.41
N PHE A 246 7.32 -22.26 7.66
CA PHE A 246 7.53 -23.59 8.22
C PHE A 246 6.55 -23.74 9.37
N ALA A 247 5.61 -24.65 9.23
CA ALA A 247 4.46 -24.73 10.14
C ALA A 247 4.20 -26.17 10.57
N TYR A 248 3.76 -26.34 11.81
CA TYR A 248 3.29 -27.61 12.34
C TYR A 248 1.91 -27.43 12.95
N GLY A 249 0.99 -28.37 12.70
CA GLY A 249 -0.30 -28.42 13.36
C GLY A 249 -0.61 -29.83 13.89
N GLY A 250 -1.05 -29.90 15.13
CA GLY A 250 -1.42 -31.12 15.83
C GLY A 250 -2.93 -31.31 15.93
N ASN A 251 -3.37 -32.56 16.10
CA ASN A 251 -4.75 -32.94 16.33
C ASN A 251 -4.87 -33.74 17.63
N TYR A 252 -5.67 -33.21 18.54
CA TYR A 252 -6.04 -33.83 19.80
C TYR A 252 -7.55 -34.11 19.84
N ASP A 253 -7.88 -35.39 19.93
CA ASP A 253 -9.22 -35.97 20.12
C ASP A 253 -10.22 -35.60 19.01
N ASP A 254 -9.72 -35.21 17.83
CA ASP A 254 -10.53 -34.69 16.71
C ASP A 254 -11.42 -33.49 17.09
N LYS A 255 -11.08 -32.84 18.20
CA LYS A 255 -11.80 -31.71 18.80
C LYS A 255 -10.93 -30.49 18.95
N PHE A 256 -9.68 -30.67 19.36
CA PHE A 256 -8.73 -29.59 19.60
C PHE A 256 -7.57 -29.70 18.63
N TYR A 257 -7.35 -28.63 17.88
CA TYR A 257 -6.23 -28.50 16.97
C TYR A 257 -5.44 -27.29 17.38
N PHE A 258 -4.11 -27.41 17.33
CA PHE A 258 -3.20 -26.33 17.63
C PHE A 258 -2.11 -26.28 16.58
N GLY A 259 -1.48 -25.14 16.42
CA GLY A 259 -0.37 -25.02 15.50
C GLY A 259 0.54 -23.86 15.80
N LEU A 260 1.75 -23.97 15.27
CA LEU A 260 2.80 -22.98 15.35
C LEU A 260 3.45 -22.84 13.97
N ALA A 261 3.87 -21.64 13.62
CA ALA A 261 4.59 -21.38 12.39
C ALA A 261 5.66 -20.31 12.57
N MET A 262 6.74 -20.45 11.80
CA MET A 262 7.74 -19.41 11.58
C MET A 262 7.63 -18.92 10.13
N GLY A 263 7.60 -17.61 9.94
CA GLY A 263 7.58 -16.97 8.63
C GLY A 263 8.87 -16.19 8.36
N ILE A 264 9.47 -16.39 7.19
CA ILE A 264 10.54 -15.56 6.64
C ILE A 264 9.94 -14.76 5.48
N ARG A 265 9.83 -13.44 5.66
CA ARG A 265 9.27 -12.54 4.66
C ARG A 265 10.37 -11.88 3.84
N THR A 266 10.15 -11.75 2.54
CA THR A 266 10.99 -10.94 1.65
C THR A 266 10.15 -9.81 1.05
N LEU A 267 10.77 -8.64 0.91
CA LEU A 267 10.20 -7.44 0.33
C LEU A 267 11.03 -7.03 -0.88
N ASN A 268 10.37 -6.74 -1.99
CA ASN A 268 10.95 -6.04 -3.13
C ASN A 268 9.91 -5.06 -3.66
N PHE A 269 10.21 -3.78 -3.56
CA PHE A 269 9.42 -2.68 -4.07
C PHE A 269 10.27 -1.83 -4.99
N LYS A 270 9.75 -1.48 -6.16
CA LYS A 270 10.36 -0.53 -7.07
C LYS A 270 9.32 0.50 -7.49
N GLN A 271 9.72 1.76 -7.54
CA GLN A 271 8.93 2.87 -8.04
C GLN A 271 9.77 3.66 -9.04
N SER A 272 9.12 4.04 -10.13
CA SER A 272 9.59 5.09 -11.02
C SER A 272 8.49 6.16 -11.10
N LYS A 273 8.87 7.42 -10.94
CA LYS A 273 8.00 8.56 -11.15
C LYS A 273 8.61 9.46 -12.22
N GLU A 274 7.76 10.02 -13.06
CA GLU A 274 8.15 11.05 -14.01
C GLU A 274 7.12 12.16 -13.90
N PHE A 275 7.49 13.25 -13.23
CA PHE A 275 6.68 14.44 -13.06
C PHE A 275 7.15 15.49 -14.06
N LYS A 276 6.24 16.00 -14.88
CA LYS A 276 6.52 17.01 -15.89
C LYS A 276 5.65 18.23 -15.66
N GLU A 277 6.26 19.40 -15.78
CA GLU A 277 5.54 20.66 -15.87
C GLU A 277 5.89 21.40 -17.15
N THR A 278 4.88 22.00 -17.79
CA THR A 278 5.04 22.83 -18.98
C THR A 278 4.39 24.18 -18.73
N VAL A 279 5.15 25.26 -18.95
CA VAL A 279 4.65 26.63 -18.83
C VAL A 279 4.00 27.04 -20.14
N ILE A 280 2.69 27.28 -20.11
CA ILE A 280 1.91 27.74 -21.24
C ILE A 280 1.80 29.27 -21.14
N TYR A 281 2.72 29.95 -21.83
CA TYR A 281 2.76 31.40 -21.90
C TYR A 281 1.58 31.97 -22.69
N GLU A 282 1.07 33.10 -22.23
CA GLU A 282 0.02 33.86 -22.92
C GLU A 282 0.62 35.09 -23.62
N ASN A 283 -0.10 35.65 -24.59
CA ASN A 283 0.20 36.94 -25.23
C ASN A 283 1.60 37.07 -25.88
N ASN A 284 2.14 35.99 -26.46
CA ASN A 284 3.45 35.97 -27.12
C ASN A 284 4.62 36.40 -26.20
N ALA A 285 4.53 36.14 -24.90
CA ALA A 285 5.66 36.32 -24.00
C ALA A 285 6.86 35.47 -24.45
N ILE A 286 8.07 35.99 -24.28
CA ILE A 286 9.31 35.25 -24.57
C ILE A 286 9.49 34.23 -23.43
N PRO A 287 9.50 32.92 -23.72
CA PRO A 287 9.59 31.91 -22.69
C PRO A 287 10.97 31.93 -22.04
N SER A 288 11.03 32.01 -20.71
CA SER A 288 12.27 31.74 -19.97
C SER A 288 12.45 30.22 -19.86
N LEU A 289 11.52 29.56 -19.16
CA LEU A 289 11.44 28.11 -18.96
C LEU A 289 10.29 27.53 -19.80
N LEU A 290 10.56 26.55 -20.66
CA LEU A 290 9.53 25.88 -21.46
C LEU A 290 8.83 24.79 -20.65
N ASP A 291 9.63 23.82 -20.21
CA ASP A 291 9.17 22.69 -19.43
C ASP A 291 10.32 22.10 -18.62
N TYR A 292 9.98 21.29 -17.63
CA TYR A 292 10.96 20.47 -16.94
C TYR A 292 10.35 19.15 -16.50
N THR A 293 11.21 18.14 -16.35
CA THR A 293 10.87 16.79 -15.92
C THR A 293 11.71 16.40 -14.72
N ILE A 294 11.06 15.93 -13.66
CA ILE A 294 11.68 15.29 -12.50
C ILE A 294 11.45 13.79 -12.63
N ALA A 295 12.54 13.02 -12.65
CA ALA A 295 12.52 11.57 -12.71
C ALA A 295 13.04 10.99 -11.39
N ASP A 296 12.18 10.28 -10.65
CA ASP A 296 12.56 9.59 -9.41
C ASP A 296 12.60 8.09 -9.60
N GLU A 297 13.68 7.47 -9.14
CA GLU A 297 13.81 6.03 -9.00
C GLU A 297 13.99 5.63 -7.54
N LEU A 298 13.21 4.65 -7.09
CA LEU A 298 13.26 4.11 -5.74
C LEU A 298 13.20 2.58 -5.78
N GLU A 299 14.15 1.91 -5.13
CA GLU A 299 14.13 0.47 -4.86
C GLU A 299 14.27 0.19 -3.37
N VAL A 300 13.27 -0.47 -2.78
CA VAL A 300 13.31 -0.95 -1.40
C VAL A 300 13.32 -2.47 -1.38
N LYS A 301 14.35 -3.05 -0.77
CA LYS A 301 14.50 -4.49 -0.55
C LYS A 301 14.57 -4.80 0.94
N GLY A 302 14.14 -5.98 1.32
CA GLY A 302 14.44 -6.45 2.67
C GLY A 302 13.94 -7.83 3.02
N THR A 303 14.31 -8.24 4.23
CA THR A 303 13.96 -9.53 4.81
C THR A 303 13.47 -9.34 6.24
N GLY A 304 12.49 -10.12 6.66
CA GLY A 304 11.99 -10.08 8.03
C GLY A 304 11.49 -11.43 8.53
N ILE A 305 11.31 -11.53 9.85
CA ILE A 305 10.89 -12.76 10.52
C ILE A 305 9.64 -12.49 11.37
N ASN A 306 8.72 -13.44 11.39
CA ASN A 306 7.57 -13.46 12.30
C ASN A 306 7.24 -14.89 12.75
N PHE A 307 6.34 -14.98 13.73
CA PHE A 307 5.80 -16.24 14.23
C PHE A 307 4.28 -16.18 14.33
N SER A 308 3.62 -17.31 14.11
CA SER A 308 2.18 -17.45 14.24
C SER A 308 1.82 -18.60 15.16
N LEU A 309 0.79 -18.40 16.00
CA LEU A 309 0.19 -19.42 16.84
C LEU A 309 -1.29 -19.53 16.49
N GLY A 310 -1.82 -20.75 16.54
CA GLY A 310 -3.16 -21.04 16.09
C GLY A 310 -3.86 -22.09 16.94
N LEU A 311 -5.17 -21.96 17.06
CA LEU A 311 -6.07 -22.92 17.68
C LEU A 311 -7.33 -23.09 16.84
N ILE A 312 -7.85 -24.32 16.77
CA ILE A 312 -9.19 -24.62 16.26
C ILE A 312 -9.88 -25.58 17.23
N TYR A 313 -11.11 -25.25 17.59
CA TYR A 313 -11.98 -26.10 18.39
C TYR A 313 -13.20 -26.55 17.57
N ARG A 314 -13.50 -27.84 17.65
CA ARG A 314 -14.64 -28.49 17.00
C ARG A 314 -15.55 -29.08 18.09
N PRO A 315 -16.44 -28.28 18.69
CA PRO A 315 -17.33 -28.75 19.77
C PRO A 315 -18.30 -29.83 19.31
N VAL A 316 -18.79 -29.68 18.08
CA VAL A 316 -19.72 -30.59 17.41
C VAL A 316 -19.31 -30.72 15.95
N ASP A 317 -19.75 -31.78 15.29
CA ASP A 317 -19.26 -32.10 13.95
C ASP A 317 -19.48 -31.00 12.90
N PHE A 318 -20.55 -30.21 13.07
CA PHE A 318 -20.98 -29.17 12.14
C PHE A 318 -20.47 -27.75 12.48
N ILE A 319 -19.74 -27.55 13.58
CA ILE A 319 -19.19 -26.25 13.97
C ILE A 319 -17.67 -26.35 14.14
N ARG A 320 -16.95 -25.36 13.62
CA ARG A 320 -15.54 -25.12 13.95
C ARG A 320 -15.33 -23.66 14.32
N ILE A 321 -14.53 -23.43 15.36
CA ILE A 321 -14.16 -22.11 15.84
C ILE A 321 -12.64 -22.03 15.81
N GLY A 322 -12.08 -21.03 15.17
CA GLY A 322 -10.65 -20.82 15.05
C GLY A 322 -10.21 -19.49 15.62
N ALA A 323 -9.00 -19.45 16.17
CA ALA A 323 -8.32 -18.23 16.56
C ALA A 323 -6.83 -18.33 16.22
N SER A 324 -6.21 -17.22 15.82
CA SER A 324 -4.77 -17.14 15.64
C SER A 324 -4.20 -15.78 16.01
N VAL A 325 -2.91 -15.78 16.31
CA VAL A 325 -2.11 -14.57 16.54
C VAL A 325 -0.84 -14.68 15.73
N THR A 326 -0.49 -13.62 15.01
CA THR A 326 0.78 -13.48 14.30
C THR A 326 1.53 -12.30 14.88
N THR A 327 2.77 -12.53 15.29
CA THR A 327 3.66 -11.48 15.80
C THR A 327 3.89 -10.40 14.75
N PRO A 328 4.32 -9.19 15.16
CA PRO A 328 5.02 -8.29 14.26
C PRO A 328 6.04 -9.02 13.39
N THR A 329 6.19 -8.56 12.15
CA THR A 329 7.37 -8.88 11.34
C THR A 329 8.41 -7.81 11.60
N PHE A 330 9.60 -8.24 11.98
CA PHE A 330 10.77 -7.36 12.11
C PHE A 330 11.55 -7.40 10.81
N TYR A 331 11.50 -6.32 10.03
CA TYR A 331 12.21 -6.19 8.76
C TYR A 331 13.52 -5.43 8.92
N ALA A 332 14.56 -5.91 8.24
CA ALA A 332 15.71 -5.11 7.84
C ALA A 332 15.52 -4.69 6.37
N LEU A 333 15.59 -3.39 6.11
CA LEU A 333 15.29 -2.76 4.83
C LEU A 333 16.50 -1.99 4.33
N THR A 334 16.74 -2.09 3.03
CA THR A 334 17.71 -1.29 2.27
C THR A 334 16.97 -0.60 1.16
N GLU A 335 17.12 0.71 1.10
CA GLU A 335 16.60 1.59 0.09
C GLU A 335 17.73 2.09 -0.80
N ASN A 336 17.51 2.09 -2.10
CA ASN A 336 18.35 2.78 -3.07
C ASN A 336 17.48 3.77 -3.84
N PHE A 337 17.93 5.00 -3.96
CA PHE A 337 17.17 6.05 -4.62
C PHE A 337 18.08 6.94 -5.47
N LYS A 338 17.47 7.58 -6.47
CA LYS A 338 18.10 8.56 -7.34
C LYS A 338 17.03 9.48 -7.92
N THR A 339 17.36 10.77 -8.05
CA THR A 339 16.50 11.75 -8.70
C THR A 339 17.26 12.44 -9.83
N GLY A 340 16.57 12.69 -10.94
CA GLY A 340 17.06 13.46 -12.07
C GLY A 340 16.13 14.63 -12.37
N ILE A 341 16.69 15.75 -12.83
CA ILE A 341 15.94 16.89 -13.35
C ILE A 341 16.47 17.21 -14.74
N THR A 342 15.55 17.38 -15.69
CA THR A 342 15.85 17.96 -17.01
C THR A 342 14.98 19.18 -17.21
N ALA A 343 15.59 20.34 -17.37
CA ALA A 343 14.95 21.63 -17.60
C ALA A 343 15.24 22.12 -19.02
N ASN A 344 14.20 22.56 -19.72
CA ASN A 344 14.28 23.03 -21.10
C ASN A 344 13.96 24.53 -21.16
N PHE A 345 14.88 25.29 -21.74
CA PHE A 345 14.87 26.72 -21.96
C PHE A 345 14.98 27.01 -23.47
N ASP A 346 14.59 28.21 -23.92
CA ASP A 346 14.78 28.64 -25.32
C ASP A 346 15.85 29.74 -25.42
N ASN A 347 17.11 29.33 -25.56
CA ASN A 347 18.26 30.24 -25.64
C ASN A 347 18.21 31.36 -24.58
N PHE A 348 17.79 31.01 -23.37
CA PHE A 348 17.52 31.99 -22.32
C PHE A 348 18.83 32.53 -21.76
N ALA A 349 19.07 33.83 -21.93
CA ALA A 349 20.27 34.48 -21.42
C ALA A 349 20.12 34.74 -19.90
N TYR A 350 20.98 34.10 -19.12
CA TYR A 350 20.95 34.12 -17.67
C TYR A 350 22.36 34.26 -17.10
N ASP A 351 22.61 35.36 -16.38
CA ASP A 351 23.91 35.71 -15.76
C ASP A 351 25.15 35.43 -16.63
N GLY A 352 25.10 35.84 -17.90
CA GLY A 352 26.21 35.68 -18.85
C GLY A 352 26.32 34.30 -19.51
N VAL A 353 25.41 33.38 -19.20
CA VAL A 353 25.29 32.05 -19.84
C VAL A 353 23.99 32.01 -20.67
N VAL A 354 23.98 31.18 -21.72
CA VAL A 354 22.77 30.92 -22.53
C VAL A 354 22.30 29.51 -22.23
N LEU A 355 21.14 29.39 -21.57
CA LEU A 355 20.55 28.11 -21.18
C LEU A 355 19.75 27.50 -22.33
N ASN A 356 19.86 26.19 -22.50
CA ASN A 356 19.06 25.39 -23.43
C ASN A 356 18.47 24.18 -22.71
N THR A 357 19.13 23.02 -22.74
CA THR A 357 18.69 21.86 -21.97
C THR A 357 19.70 21.57 -20.87
N GLU A 358 19.27 21.76 -19.63
CA GLU A 358 20.07 21.50 -18.45
C GLU A 358 19.58 20.20 -17.80
N SER A 359 20.44 19.19 -17.74
CA SER A 359 20.08 17.84 -17.28
C SER A 359 21.11 17.33 -16.31
N PHE A 360 20.69 17.13 -15.07
CA PHE A 360 21.52 16.66 -13.98
C PHE A 360 20.79 15.58 -13.18
N GLU A 361 21.56 14.82 -12.41
CA GLU A 361 21.03 13.78 -11.53
C GLU A 361 21.81 13.73 -10.22
N THR A 362 21.17 13.30 -9.15
CA THR A 362 21.85 13.03 -7.88
C THR A 362 22.77 11.82 -8.01
N VAL A 363 23.87 11.81 -7.25
CA VAL A 363 24.61 10.60 -6.94
C VAL A 363 23.65 9.60 -6.27
N PRO A 364 23.61 8.33 -6.71
CA PRO A 364 22.70 7.33 -6.13
C PRO A 364 22.89 7.20 -4.62
N GLY A 365 21.79 7.34 -3.87
CA GLY A 365 21.76 7.20 -2.42
C GLY A 365 21.41 5.78 -2.00
N THR A 366 21.97 5.34 -0.86
CA THR A 366 21.58 4.10 -0.18
C THR A 366 21.31 4.37 1.29
N PHE A 367 20.17 3.88 1.80
CA PHE A 367 19.80 4.02 3.20
C PHE A 367 19.30 2.71 3.81
N ASN A 368 19.73 2.42 5.04
CA ASN A 368 19.35 1.20 5.76
C ASN A 368 18.50 1.54 6.98
N TYR A 369 17.39 0.84 7.15
CA TYR A 369 16.48 1.03 8.28
C TYR A 369 15.73 -0.24 8.62
N GLN A 370 14.99 -0.21 9.73
CA GLN A 370 14.17 -1.31 10.20
C GLN A 370 12.71 -0.91 10.26
N LEU A 371 11.83 -1.86 9.97
CA LEU A 371 10.38 -1.72 10.08
C LEU A 371 9.82 -2.84 10.95
N THR A 372 9.07 -2.48 11.99
CA THR A 372 8.27 -3.42 12.78
C THR A 372 6.81 -3.25 12.38
N THR A 373 6.23 -4.28 11.76
CA THR A 373 4.81 -4.29 11.35
C THR A 373 3.89 -4.47 12.56
N PRO A 374 2.57 -4.21 12.46
CA PRO A 374 1.68 -4.43 13.59
C PRO A 374 1.46 -5.92 13.89
N LEU A 375 1.07 -6.21 15.12
CA LEU A 375 0.51 -7.51 15.54
C LEU A 375 -0.81 -7.76 14.81
N ARG A 376 -1.06 -9.02 14.43
CA ARG A 376 -2.35 -9.46 13.86
C ARG A 376 -3.04 -10.45 14.79
N LEU A 377 -4.32 -10.20 15.06
CA LEU A 377 -5.20 -11.11 15.78
C LEU A 377 -6.34 -11.53 14.87
N SER A 378 -6.63 -12.83 14.79
CA SER A 378 -7.66 -13.36 13.92
C SER A 378 -8.57 -14.33 14.66
N ALA A 379 -9.86 -14.32 14.30
CA ALA A 379 -10.83 -15.28 14.77
C ALA A 379 -11.78 -15.64 13.64
N GLY A 380 -12.34 -16.85 13.66
CA GLY A 380 -13.30 -17.27 12.65
C GLY A 380 -14.18 -18.42 13.10
N ILE A 381 -15.30 -18.59 12.41
CA ILE A 381 -16.26 -19.65 12.65
C ILE A 381 -16.74 -20.25 11.33
N ALA A 382 -16.88 -21.56 11.27
CA ALA A 382 -17.39 -22.29 10.12
C ALA A 382 -18.53 -23.23 10.51
N PHE A 383 -19.58 -23.25 9.68
CA PHE A 383 -20.74 -24.13 9.78
C PHE A 383 -20.75 -25.11 8.61
N PHE A 384 -20.75 -26.41 8.89
CA PHE A 384 -20.74 -27.47 7.88
C PHE A 384 -22.13 -28.05 7.66
N LEU A 385 -22.57 -28.06 6.40
CA LEU A 385 -23.88 -28.56 5.97
C LEU A 385 -23.74 -30.04 5.57
N GLY A 386 -23.38 -30.87 6.56
CA GLY A 386 -23.05 -32.28 6.35
C GLY A 386 -21.92 -32.47 5.34
N LYS A 387 -22.14 -33.32 4.33
CA LYS A 387 -21.17 -33.55 3.24
C LYS A 387 -21.30 -32.57 2.08
N ARG A 388 -22.33 -31.71 2.07
CA ARG A 388 -22.68 -30.83 0.93
C ARG A 388 -21.84 -29.55 0.87
N GLY A 389 -21.25 -29.09 1.97
CA GLY A 389 -20.51 -27.83 1.95
C GLY A 389 -20.32 -27.19 3.32
N PHE A 390 -19.90 -25.93 3.31
CA PHE A 390 -19.79 -25.09 4.50
C PHE A 390 -19.91 -23.61 4.17
N ILE A 391 -20.20 -22.81 5.20
CA ILE A 391 -20.09 -21.35 5.21
C ILE A 391 -19.14 -20.99 6.36
N SER A 392 -18.29 -19.98 6.16
CA SER A 392 -17.32 -19.51 7.15
C SER A 392 -17.22 -18.00 7.13
N GLY A 393 -16.99 -17.42 8.31
CA GLY A 393 -16.69 -16.01 8.47
C GLY A 393 -15.49 -15.81 9.37
N ASP A 394 -14.62 -14.87 9.00
CA ASP A 394 -13.43 -14.52 9.75
C ASP A 394 -13.40 -13.01 10.03
N VAL A 395 -12.81 -12.65 11.17
CA VAL A 395 -12.44 -11.29 11.54
C VAL A 395 -10.95 -11.22 11.84
N GLU A 396 -10.32 -10.12 11.46
CA GLU A 396 -8.89 -9.90 11.65
C GLU A 396 -8.64 -8.45 12.08
N LEU A 397 -7.93 -8.27 13.19
CA LEU A 397 -7.55 -6.98 13.76
C LEU A 397 -6.08 -6.71 13.50
N ASN A 398 -5.77 -5.53 12.96
CA ASN A 398 -4.41 -5.05 12.72
C ASN A 398 -4.23 -3.64 13.31
N SER A 399 -3.25 -3.45 14.19
CA SER A 399 -3.04 -2.18 14.91
C SER A 399 -2.02 -1.27 14.23
N TYR A 400 -2.35 -0.67 13.08
CA TYR A 400 -1.37 0.06 12.25
C TYR A 400 -0.67 1.24 12.96
N ASN A 401 -1.31 1.87 13.94
CA ASN A 401 -0.72 2.90 14.81
C ASN A 401 0.45 2.40 15.70
N GLN A 402 0.62 1.07 15.80
CA GLN A 402 1.74 0.43 16.50
C GLN A 402 2.92 0.10 15.59
N THR A 403 2.83 0.42 14.29
CA THR A 403 3.96 0.26 13.35
C THR A 403 5.12 1.15 13.81
N ARG A 404 6.36 0.68 13.65
CA ARG A 404 7.55 1.43 14.08
C ARG A 404 8.65 1.37 13.04
N LEU A 405 9.25 2.53 12.79
CA LEU A 405 10.46 2.70 12.00
C LEU A 405 11.65 2.97 12.92
N GLN A 406 12.81 2.40 12.59
CA GLN A 406 14.06 2.63 13.32
C GLN A 406 15.20 2.82 12.31
N GLY A 407 15.97 3.89 12.45
CA GLY A 407 17.10 4.19 11.58
C GLY A 407 18.36 3.44 12.00
N ALA A 408 19.31 3.32 11.09
CA ALA A 408 20.66 2.90 11.47
C ALA A 408 21.40 4.03 12.20
N SER A 409 22.12 3.70 13.28
CA SER A 409 23.02 4.61 14.01
C SER A 409 22.35 5.90 14.55
N SER A 410 22.73 7.08 14.05
CA SER A 410 22.34 8.40 14.53
C SER A 410 21.04 8.95 13.94
N PHE A 411 20.49 8.32 12.90
CA PHE A 411 19.26 8.78 12.24
C PHE A 411 18.01 8.32 13.01
N THR A 412 17.06 9.22 13.25
CA THR A 412 15.84 8.91 14.00
C THR A 412 14.58 9.16 13.18
N PHE A 413 13.60 8.26 13.29
CA PHE A 413 12.27 8.41 12.70
C PHE A 413 11.26 8.97 13.70
N ASN A 414 11.67 9.90 14.57
CA ASN A 414 10.78 10.39 15.63
C ASN A 414 9.55 11.10 15.07
N GLY A 415 9.73 11.93 14.02
CA GLY A 415 8.63 12.57 13.30
C GLY A 415 7.69 11.53 12.67
N ASP A 416 8.21 10.62 11.84
CA ASP A 416 7.41 9.57 11.21
C ASP A 416 6.69 8.66 12.22
N ASN A 417 7.34 8.25 13.30
CA ASN A 417 6.73 7.40 14.32
C ASN A 417 5.61 8.12 15.10
N LYS A 418 5.71 9.44 15.29
CA LYS A 418 4.60 10.24 15.85
C LYS A 418 3.47 10.35 14.85
N THR A 419 3.77 10.66 13.58
CA THR A 419 2.79 10.69 12.49
C THR A 419 2.04 9.37 12.40
N ILE A 420 2.73 8.22 12.38
CA ILE A 420 2.13 6.87 12.40
C ILE A 420 1.13 6.71 13.54
N LYS A 421 1.44 7.18 14.75
CA LYS A 421 0.55 7.08 15.91
C LYS A 421 -0.69 7.97 15.76
N ASN A 422 -0.53 9.13 15.14
CA ASN A 422 -1.58 10.14 15.00
C ASN A 422 -2.55 9.79 13.87
N ILE A 423 -2.03 9.45 12.69
CA ILE A 423 -2.86 9.32 11.47
C ILE A 423 -3.38 7.90 11.24
N TYR A 424 -2.75 6.87 11.80
CA TYR A 424 -3.21 5.49 11.63
C TYR A 424 -4.02 4.99 12.82
N LYS A 425 -4.81 3.93 12.59
CA LYS A 425 -5.65 3.29 13.62
C LYS A 425 -5.60 1.78 13.59
N THR A 426 -6.23 1.18 14.60
CA THR A 426 -6.55 -0.24 14.57
C THR A 426 -7.69 -0.48 13.58
N THR A 427 -7.50 -1.44 12.70
CA THR A 427 -8.40 -1.75 11.60
C THR A 427 -8.95 -3.15 11.73
N LEU A 428 -10.25 -3.28 11.50
CA LEU A 428 -10.95 -4.56 11.39
C LEU A 428 -11.11 -4.94 9.91
N ASN A 429 -10.68 -6.15 9.59
CA ASN A 429 -10.93 -6.81 8.32
C ASN A 429 -11.98 -7.91 8.55
N VAL A 430 -12.98 -7.99 7.66
CA VAL A 430 -14.06 -8.99 7.73
C VAL A 430 -14.07 -9.81 6.45
N LYS A 431 -14.18 -11.13 6.58
CA LYS A 431 -14.18 -12.07 5.46
C LYS A 431 -15.37 -13.02 5.60
N LEU A 432 -16.05 -13.34 4.50
CA LEU A 432 -17.16 -14.29 4.45
C LEU A 432 -17.03 -15.13 3.19
N GLY A 433 -17.21 -16.44 3.31
CA GLY A 433 -17.18 -17.32 2.14
C GLY A 433 -17.71 -18.72 2.41
N GLY A 434 -17.87 -19.49 1.34
CA GLY A 434 -18.38 -20.84 1.43
C GLY A 434 -18.01 -21.72 0.25
N GLU A 435 -18.17 -23.02 0.46
CA GLU A 435 -17.97 -24.06 -0.54
C GLU A 435 -19.24 -24.92 -0.62
N TYR A 436 -19.74 -25.12 -1.83
CA TYR A 436 -20.82 -26.06 -2.12
C TYR A 436 -20.32 -27.19 -3.02
N ARG A 437 -20.61 -28.43 -2.64
CA ARG A 437 -20.25 -29.64 -3.39
C ARG A 437 -21.45 -30.08 -4.20
N VAL A 438 -21.38 -29.87 -5.51
CA VAL A 438 -22.44 -30.28 -6.44
C VAL A 438 -22.47 -31.79 -6.59
N ASN A 439 -21.29 -32.41 -6.71
CA ASN A 439 -21.12 -33.86 -6.71
C ASN A 439 -19.73 -34.24 -6.17
N SER A 440 -19.31 -35.49 -6.34
CA SER A 440 -18.00 -35.98 -5.86
C SER A 440 -16.81 -35.23 -6.48
N MET A 441 -16.94 -34.81 -7.74
CA MET A 441 -15.89 -34.16 -8.53
C MET A 441 -15.94 -32.64 -8.42
N PHE A 442 -17.12 -32.04 -8.58
CA PHE A 442 -17.29 -30.61 -8.80
C PHE A 442 -17.72 -29.82 -7.55
N ARG A 443 -17.09 -28.67 -7.35
CA ARG A 443 -17.33 -27.74 -6.23
C ARG A 443 -17.47 -26.31 -6.73
N LEU A 444 -18.38 -25.57 -6.12
CA LEU A 444 -18.58 -24.14 -6.31
C LEU A 444 -18.13 -23.40 -5.05
N ARG A 445 -17.54 -22.23 -5.22
CA ARG A 445 -17.08 -21.37 -4.13
C ARG A 445 -17.42 -19.93 -4.44
N ALA A 446 -17.76 -19.19 -3.38
CA ALA A 446 -18.00 -17.77 -3.45
C ALA A 446 -17.60 -17.13 -2.11
N GLY A 447 -17.24 -15.85 -2.15
CA GLY A 447 -16.92 -15.10 -0.96
C GLY A 447 -16.76 -13.61 -1.22
N ALA A 448 -16.61 -12.88 -0.12
CA ALA A 448 -16.31 -11.47 -0.10
C ALA A 448 -15.43 -11.14 1.11
N ALA A 449 -14.61 -10.11 0.98
CA ALA A 449 -13.87 -9.55 2.11
C ALA A 449 -13.89 -8.03 2.07
N LEU A 450 -13.96 -7.41 3.23
CA LEU A 450 -13.87 -5.97 3.40
C LEU A 450 -12.71 -5.68 4.34
N PHE A 451 -11.62 -5.12 3.82
CA PHE A 451 -10.51 -4.66 4.63
C PHE A 451 -10.71 -3.19 4.97
N GLY A 452 -10.62 -2.88 6.26
CA GLY A 452 -10.91 -1.54 6.74
C GLY A 452 -9.88 -0.50 6.29
N ASP A 453 -10.27 0.77 6.40
CA ASP A 453 -9.38 1.91 6.21
C ASP A 453 -8.43 2.04 7.42
N PRO A 454 -7.10 2.10 7.23
CA PRO A 454 -6.13 2.31 8.30
C PRO A 454 -6.01 3.74 8.79
N TYR A 455 -6.63 4.74 8.16
CA TYR A 455 -6.46 6.16 8.49
C TYR A 455 -7.52 6.71 9.48
N ASN A 456 -7.13 7.69 10.30
CA ASN A 456 -7.97 8.51 11.18
C ASN A 456 -8.62 9.69 10.45
N ASN A 457 -9.31 9.41 9.33
CA ASN A 457 -10.05 10.40 8.54
C ASN A 457 -9.28 11.70 8.27
N ILE A 458 -8.15 11.58 7.58
CA ILE A 458 -7.24 12.70 7.32
C ILE A 458 -7.70 13.62 6.18
N ASP A 459 -8.48 13.09 5.24
CA ASP A 459 -8.83 13.75 3.97
C ASP A 459 -10.22 13.35 3.44
N ASN A 460 -11.08 12.80 4.31
CA ASN A 460 -12.44 12.37 3.97
C ASN A 460 -12.54 11.32 2.84
N VAL A 461 -11.45 10.58 2.55
CA VAL A 461 -11.44 9.48 1.58
C VAL A 461 -11.48 8.13 2.28
N ASP A 462 -12.50 7.34 1.96
CA ASP A 462 -12.64 5.95 2.43
C ASP A 462 -11.73 5.00 1.64
N ARG A 463 -10.67 4.53 2.27
CA ARG A 463 -9.67 3.62 1.68
C ARG A 463 -9.92 2.16 2.01
N LYS A 464 -11.17 1.77 2.32
CA LYS A 464 -11.55 0.36 2.42
C LYS A 464 -11.24 -0.38 1.12
N VAL A 465 -10.85 -1.65 1.25
CA VAL A 465 -10.66 -2.55 0.11
C VAL A 465 -11.78 -3.59 0.13
N LEU A 466 -12.61 -3.60 -0.92
CA LEU A 466 -13.64 -4.61 -1.12
C LEU A 466 -13.12 -5.69 -2.08
N HIS A 467 -13.17 -6.94 -1.65
CA HIS A 467 -12.91 -8.11 -2.47
C HIS A 467 -14.22 -8.85 -2.74
N LEU A 468 -14.50 -9.14 -4.01
CA LEU A 468 -15.56 -10.04 -4.45
C LEU A 468 -14.92 -11.23 -5.16
N THR A 469 -15.27 -12.44 -4.74
CA THR A 469 -14.58 -13.65 -5.16
C THR A 469 -15.53 -14.76 -5.56
N GLY A 470 -15.13 -15.54 -6.56
CA GLY A 470 -15.84 -16.74 -6.98
C GLY A 470 -14.87 -17.76 -7.55
N GLY A 471 -15.26 -19.02 -7.53
CA GLY A 471 -14.40 -20.05 -8.08
C GLY A 471 -15.05 -21.42 -8.18
N VAL A 472 -14.36 -22.29 -8.89
CA VAL A 472 -14.76 -23.68 -9.11
C VAL A 472 -13.61 -24.62 -8.75
N GLY A 473 -13.95 -25.84 -8.37
CA GLY A 473 -12.97 -26.86 -8.01
C GLY A 473 -13.33 -28.22 -8.58
N PHE A 474 -12.34 -28.89 -9.15
CA PHE A 474 -12.42 -30.25 -9.68
C PHE A 474 -11.55 -31.16 -8.83
N ARG A 475 -12.11 -32.30 -8.41
CA ARG A 475 -11.37 -33.34 -7.70
C ARG A 475 -11.38 -34.63 -8.49
N LEU A 476 -10.17 -35.05 -8.81
CA LEU A 476 -9.83 -36.26 -9.52
C LEU A 476 -9.20 -37.25 -8.52
N PRO A 477 -9.08 -38.54 -8.86
CA PRO A 477 -8.27 -39.47 -8.07
C PRO A 477 -6.83 -38.95 -7.95
N GLY A 478 -6.38 -38.66 -6.73
CA GLY A 478 -5.01 -38.17 -6.46
C GLY A 478 -4.74 -36.69 -6.79
N ALA A 479 -5.63 -35.98 -7.48
CA ALA A 479 -5.40 -34.61 -7.92
C ALA A 479 -6.59 -33.66 -7.71
N THR A 480 -6.30 -32.36 -7.58
CA THR A 480 -7.29 -31.28 -7.48
C THR A 480 -6.90 -30.13 -8.38
N ILE A 481 -7.89 -29.53 -9.06
CA ILE A 481 -7.71 -28.31 -9.85
C ILE A 481 -8.74 -27.30 -9.35
N ASP A 482 -8.28 -26.17 -8.82
CA ASP A 482 -9.14 -25.08 -8.37
C ASP A 482 -8.86 -23.82 -9.20
N ILE A 483 -9.91 -23.10 -9.58
CA ILE A 483 -9.83 -21.85 -10.33
C ILE A 483 -10.61 -20.80 -9.55
N ALA A 484 -10.03 -19.62 -9.37
CA ALA A 484 -10.65 -18.50 -8.69
C ALA A 484 -10.55 -17.22 -9.51
N LEU A 485 -11.59 -16.40 -9.42
CA LEU A 485 -11.60 -15.01 -9.83
C LEU A 485 -11.75 -14.14 -8.60
N VAL A 486 -10.90 -13.12 -8.49
CA VAL A 486 -10.89 -12.15 -7.40
C VAL A 486 -10.96 -10.76 -8.03
N ASN A 487 -11.98 -9.98 -7.69
CA ASN A 487 -12.05 -8.55 -8.01
C ASN A 487 -11.88 -7.74 -6.73
N SER A 488 -10.90 -6.84 -6.71
CA SER A 488 -10.56 -5.99 -5.57
C SER A 488 -10.75 -4.54 -5.96
N ARG A 489 -11.44 -3.76 -5.13
CA ARG A 489 -11.73 -2.34 -5.38
C ARG A 489 -11.36 -1.48 -4.18
N PHE A 490 -10.71 -0.35 -4.43
CA PHE A 490 -10.36 0.60 -3.38
C PHE A 490 -10.07 1.98 -3.97
N ASN A 491 -10.19 3.00 -3.12
CA ASN A 491 -9.84 4.37 -3.44
C ASN A 491 -8.54 4.75 -2.73
N SER A 492 -7.78 5.66 -3.34
CA SER A 492 -6.59 6.26 -2.74
C SER A 492 -6.44 7.72 -3.14
N VAL A 493 -5.59 8.41 -2.39
CA VAL A 493 -5.19 9.79 -2.67
C VAL A 493 -3.69 9.82 -2.84
N TYR A 494 -3.24 10.65 -3.77
CA TYR A 494 -1.85 10.95 -4.02
C TYR A 494 -1.66 12.47 -4.05
N VAL A 495 -0.57 12.93 -3.45
CA VAL A 495 -0.17 14.33 -3.39
C VAL A 495 1.29 14.36 -3.85
N PRO A 496 1.60 15.00 -5.00
CA PRO A 496 2.97 15.00 -5.53
C PRO A 496 3.93 15.86 -4.71
N TYR A 497 3.45 16.96 -4.15
CA TYR A 497 4.21 17.87 -3.29
C TYR A 497 3.26 18.64 -2.36
N THR A 498 3.80 19.21 -1.29
CA THR A 498 3.07 20.06 -0.35
C THR A 498 3.92 21.26 0.00
N LEU A 499 3.36 22.45 -0.14
CA LEU A 499 4.04 23.70 0.17
C LEU A 499 4.02 23.99 1.68
N SER A 500 4.87 24.91 2.11
CA SER A 500 5.02 25.34 3.51
C SER A 500 3.73 25.90 4.12
N ASP A 501 2.85 26.48 3.30
CA ASP A 501 1.53 26.96 3.70
C ASP A 501 0.45 25.87 3.76
N ASN A 502 0.83 24.60 3.53
CA ASN A 502 -0.01 23.40 3.42
C ASN A 502 -0.89 23.33 2.16
N THR A 503 -0.69 24.21 1.17
CA THR A 503 -1.32 24.03 -0.13
C THR A 503 -0.65 22.90 -0.90
N HIS A 504 -1.45 22.12 -1.62
CA HIS A 504 -0.97 20.99 -2.38
C HIS A 504 -1.96 20.62 -3.49
N PRO A 505 -1.50 20.26 -4.70
CA PRO A 505 -2.38 19.64 -5.66
C PRO A 505 -2.72 18.21 -5.20
N THR A 506 -3.94 17.76 -5.44
CA THR A 506 -4.42 16.46 -4.95
C THR A 506 -5.00 15.64 -6.09
N THR A 507 -4.54 14.40 -6.16
CA THR A 507 -4.96 13.40 -7.13
C THR A 507 -5.73 12.30 -6.42
N SER A 508 -6.97 12.06 -6.82
CA SER A 508 -7.74 10.91 -6.32
C SER A 508 -7.68 9.76 -7.33
N THR A 509 -7.58 8.53 -6.84
CA THR A 509 -7.58 7.34 -7.70
C THR A 509 -8.65 6.34 -7.26
N THR A 510 -9.36 5.77 -8.24
CA THR A 510 -10.25 4.63 -8.07
C THR A 510 -9.61 3.42 -8.74
N ASN A 511 -9.34 2.39 -7.93
CA ASN A 511 -8.56 1.23 -8.36
C ASN A 511 -9.48 0.01 -8.44
N SER A 512 -9.34 -0.77 -9.53
CA SER A 512 -9.99 -2.07 -9.70
C SER A 512 -8.99 -3.10 -10.21
N MET A 513 -8.69 -4.09 -9.37
CA MET A 513 -7.79 -5.19 -9.71
C MET A 513 -8.57 -6.49 -9.86
N THR A 514 -8.46 -7.14 -11.02
CA THR A 514 -9.05 -8.44 -11.28
C THR A 514 -7.95 -9.47 -11.50
N SER A 515 -7.97 -10.57 -10.74
CA SER A 515 -7.02 -11.67 -10.91
C SER A 515 -7.70 -13.03 -11.02
N ALA A 516 -7.20 -13.85 -11.94
CA ALA A 516 -7.46 -15.27 -12.03
C ALA A 516 -6.32 -16.05 -11.35
N VAL A 517 -6.68 -16.98 -10.47
CA VAL A 517 -5.75 -17.86 -9.78
C VAL A 517 -6.11 -19.29 -10.10
N VAL A 518 -5.13 -20.08 -10.53
CA VAL A 518 -5.30 -21.52 -10.75
C VAL A 518 -4.47 -22.24 -9.71
N THR A 519 -4.97 -23.33 -9.14
CA THR A 519 -4.21 -24.18 -8.23
C THR A 519 -4.33 -25.62 -8.65
N VAL A 520 -3.19 -26.27 -8.86
CA VAL A 520 -3.11 -27.70 -9.10
C VAL A 520 -2.49 -28.33 -7.87
N GLY A 521 -3.17 -29.32 -7.30
CA GLY A 521 -2.74 -30.04 -6.10
C GLY A 521 -2.72 -31.54 -6.32
N PHE A 522 -1.77 -32.22 -5.67
CA PHE A 522 -1.58 -33.66 -5.69
C PHE A 522 -1.61 -34.17 -4.26
N SER A 523 -2.35 -35.26 -4.00
CA SER A 523 -2.40 -35.90 -2.68
C SER A 523 -1.77 -37.28 -2.74
N PHE A 524 -0.92 -37.61 -1.77
CA PHE A 524 -0.21 -38.89 -1.66
C PHE A 524 -0.19 -39.41 -0.23
#